data_AF-D7WAD2-F1
#
_entry.id   AF-D7WAD2-F1
#
_cell.length_a   1.000
_cell.length_b   1.000
_cell.length_c   1.000
_cell.angle_alpha   90.00
_cell.angle_beta   90.00
_cell.angle_gamma   90.00
#
_symmetry.space_group_name_H-M   'P 1'
#
loop_
_entity.id
_entity.type
_entity.pdbx_description
1 polymer ?
#
loop_
_entity_poly.entity_id
_entity_poly.type
_entity_poly.pdbx_seq_one_letter_code
_entity_poly.pdbx_strand_id
1 'polypeptide(L)'
;MENVEDRVLGQLRAFSEARNWSQFHTPAHLASGIAIETGELLECFQWGKEDLNEARLELADVLTYAYLLADKLGESPASLIAEKLEISEQKYPVEKSYGRSDKYDQLH
;
A
#
# COMPACT_ATOMS: atom_id res chain seq x y z
N MET A 1 12.61 3.16 21.90
CA MET A 1 13.17 3.54 20.59
C MET A 1 11.98 3.57 19.65
N GLU A 2 11.68 4.70 19.04
CA GLU A 2 10.55 4.81 18.09
C GLU A 2 10.79 3.86 16.91
N ASN A 3 9.78 3.09 16.51
CA ASN A 3 9.94 2.19 15.38
C ASN A 3 9.92 3.01 14.07
N VAL A 4 10.37 2.42 12.96
CA VAL A 4 10.52 3.15 11.69
C VAL A 4 9.17 3.64 11.15
N GLU A 5 8.09 2.87 11.36
CA GLU A 5 6.75 3.21 10.87
C GLU A 5 6.17 4.43 11.58
N ASP A 6 6.29 4.48 12.90
CA ASP A 6 5.86 5.62 13.73
C ASP A 6 6.55 6.90 13.27
N ARG A 7 7.87 6.81 13.01
CA ARG A 7 8.67 7.94 12.50
C ARG A 7 8.18 8.41 11.13
N VAL A 8 7.94 7.49 10.20
CA VAL A 8 7.46 7.82 8.85
C VAL A 8 6.08 8.47 8.91
N LEU A 9 5.16 7.88 9.67
CA LEU A 9 3.81 8.43 9.83
C LEU A 9 3.83 9.81 10.49
N GLY A 10 4.69 10.02 11.49
CA GLY A 10 4.92 11.32 12.10
C GLY A 10 5.39 12.38 11.08
N GLN A 11 6.31 12.02 10.19
CA GLN A 11 6.77 12.90 9.11
C GLN A 11 5.66 13.23 8.10
N LEU A 12 4.85 12.24 7.72
CA LEU A 12 3.71 12.43 6.80
C LEU A 12 2.65 13.36 7.39
N ARG A 13 2.29 13.16 8.66
CA ARG A 13 1.36 14.03 9.39
C ARG A 13 1.88 15.45 9.44
N ALA A 14 3.14 15.65 9.86
CA ALA A 14 3.76 16.97 9.92
C ALA A 14 3.80 17.65 8.55
N PHE A 15 4.13 16.90 7.48
CA PHE A 15 4.15 17.42 6.11
C PHE A 15 2.76 17.90 5.66
N SER A 16 1.72 17.11 5.95
CA SER A 16 0.33 17.41 5.63
C SER A 16 -0.21 18.59 6.45
N GLU A 17 0.06 18.61 7.75
CA GLU A 17 -0.36 19.69 8.66
C GLU A 17 0.27 21.03 8.29
N ALA A 18 1.57 21.04 7.96
CA ALA A 18 2.27 22.26 7.52
C ALA A 18 1.64 22.90 6.26
N ARG A 19 0.85 22.13 5.50
CA ARG A 19 0.13 22.60 4.29
C ARG A 19 -1.37 22.70 4.51
N ASN A 20 -1.86 22.40 5.71
CA ASN A 20 -3.28 22.29 6.02
C ASN A 20 -4.01 21.32 5.07
N TRP A 21 -3.33 20.24 4.64
CA TRP A 21 -3.89 19.26 3.70
C TRP A 21 -4.72 18.17 4.38
N SER A 22 -4.58 18.02 5.70
CA SER A 22 -5.32 17.04 6.49
C SER A 22 -6.84 17.17 6.36
N GLN A 23 -7.36 18.36 6.03
CA GLN A 23 -8.77 18.60 5.74
C GLN A 23 -9.27 17.89 4.47
N PHE A 24 -8.39 17.62 3.51
CA PHE A 24 -8.72 16.94 2.25
C PHE A 24 -8.55 15.42 2.34
N HIS A 25 -7.88 14.92 3.39
CA HIS A 25 -7.62 13.50 3.63
C HIS A 25 -8.85 12.77 4.17
N THR A 26 -9.92 12.72 3.37
CA THR A 26 -11.03 11.79 3.60
C THR A 26 -10.62 10.38 3.15
N PRO A 27 -11.18 9.30 3.73
CA PRO A 27 -10.87 7.94 3.27
C PRO A 27 -11.09 7.73 1.77
N ALA A 28 -12.14 8.34 1.20
CA ALA A 28 -12.42 8.29 -0.23
C ALA A 28 -11.34 8.99 -1.06
N HIS A 29 -10.89 10.18 -0.66
CA HIS A 29 -9.84 10.89 -1.38
C HIS A 29 -8.49 10.18 -1.32
N LEU A 30 -8.15 9.62 -0.14
CA LEU A 30 -6.91 8.86 0.02
C LEU A 30 -6.93 7.59 -0.82
N ALA A 31 -8.06 6.87 -0.85
CA ALA A 31 -8.23 5.70 -1.72
C ALA A 31 -8.13 6.06 -3.21
N SER A 32 -8.68 7.22 -3.62
CA SER A 32 -8.50 7.74 -4.97
C SER A 32 -7.03 8.05 -5.28
N GLY A 33 -6.30 8.65 -4.32
CA GLY A 33 -4.86 8.88 -4.44
C GLY A 33 -4.10 7.58 -4.70
N ILE A 34 -4.34 6.54 -3.90
CA ILE A 34 -3.73 5.20 -4.13
C ILE A 34 -3.97 4.72 -5.56
N ALA A 35 -5.19 4.85 -6.08
CA ALA A 35 -5.52 4.40 -7.44
C ALA A 35 -4.80 5.22 -8.53
N ILE A 36 -4.65 6.53 -8.32
CA ILE A 36 -3.92 7.43 -9.23
C ILE A 36 -2.44 7.04 -9.25
N GLU A 37 -1.77 6.99 -8.10
CA GLU A 37 -0.34 6.67 -8.03
C GLU A 37 -0.04 5.24 -8.47
N THR A 38 -1.00 4.32 -8.32
CA THR A 38 -0.86 2.96 -8.89
C THR A 38 -0.88 2.99 -10.42
N GLY A 39 -1.63 3.93 -11.02
CA GLY A 39 -1.59 4.19 -12.45
C GLY A 39 -0.24 4.73 -12.91
N GLU A 40 0.31 5.71 -12.19
CA GLU A 40 1.65 6.28 -12.47
C GLU A 40 2.75 5.23 -12.32
N LEU A 41 2.67 4.41 -11.26
CA LEU A 41 3.54 3.25 -11.09
C LEU A 41 3.43 2.26 -12.27
N LEU A 42 2.22 2.01 -12.78
CA LEU A 42 2.02 1.14 -13.94
C LEU A 42 2.65 1.73 -15.20
N GLU A 43 2.59 3.04 -15.42
CA GLU A 43 3.19 3.73 -16.58
C GLU A 43 4.71 3.50 -16.68
N CYS A 44 5.39 3.29 -15.54
CA CYS A 44 6.82 2.95 -15.51
C CYS A 44 7.15 1.62 -16.23
N PHE A 45 6.16 0.75 -16.43
CA PHE A 45 6.30 -0.58 -17.03
C PHE A 45 5.51 -0.76 -18.35
N GLN A 46 4.88 0.29 -18.86
CA GLN A 46 4.10 0.21 -20.10
C GLN A 46 4.98 0.14 -21.35
N TRP A 47 4.45 -0.47 -22.42
CA TRP A 47 5.05 -0.46 -23.76
C TRP A 47 6.49 -1.03 -23.84
N GLY A 48 6.84 -1.94 -22.93
CA GLY A 48 8.18 -2.55 -22.86
C GLY A 48 9.23 -1.66 -22.18
N LYS A 49 8.82 -0.56 -21.54
CA LYS A 49 9.64 0.25 -20.63
C LYS A 49 9.84 -0.50 -19.31
N GLU A 50 11.00 -0.30 -18.70
CA GLU A 50 11.29 -0.70 -17.31
C GLU A 50 12.13 0.40 -16.67
N ASP A 51 11.47 1.40 -16.09
CA ASP A 51 12.14 2.53 -15.43
C ASP A 51 12.06 2.38 -13.92
N LEU A 52 13.03 1.65 -13.39
CA LEU A 52 13.08 1.29 -11.98
C LEU A 52 13.34 2.49 -11.06
N ASN A 53 13.92 3.58 -11.58
CA ASN A 53 14.15 4.78 -10.79
C ASN A 53 12.82 5.49 -10.53
N GLU A 54 12.03 5.70 -11.58
CA GLU A 54 10.70 6.30 -11.45
C GLU A 54 9.75 5.39 -10.69
N ALA A 55 9.73 4.09 -11.00
CA ALA A 55 8.90 3.11 -10.29
C ALA A 55 9.15 3.10 -8.78
N ARG A 56 10.37 3.41 -8.33
CA ARG A 56 10.68 3.53 -6.90
C ARG A 56 10.00 4.74 -6.25
N LEU A 57 9.89 5.84 -6.98
CA LEU A 57 9.23 7.07 -6.52
C LEU A 57 7.72 6.86 -6.51
N GLU A 58 7.14 6.35 -7.60
CA GLU A 58 5.71 6.08 -7.67
C GLU A 58 5.24 5.04 -6.64
N LEU A 59 6.05 4.00 -6.38
CA LEU A 59 5.77 3.07 -5.30
C LEU A 59 5.78 3.77 -3.93
N ALA A 60 6.67 4.75 -3.72
CA ALA A 60 6.69 5.51 -2.48
C ALA A 60 5.45 6.39 -2.33
N ASP A 61 4.90 6.92 -3.43
CA ASP A 61 3.66 7.69 -3.41
C ASP A 61 2.43 6.81 -3.14
N VAL A 62 2.36 5.62 -3.77
CA VAL A 62 1.35 4.59 -3.43
C VAL A 62 1.39 4.26 -1.93
N LEU A 63 2.59 4.02 -1.39
CA LEU A 63 2.76 3.72 0.04
C LEU A 63 2.38 4.92 0.92
N THR A 64 2.70 6.14 0.50
CA THR A 64 2.36 7.37 1.25
C THR A 64 0.85 7.51 1.41
N TYR A 65 0.08 7.37 0.34
CA TYR A 65 -1.38 7.42 0.42
C TYR A 65 -1.97 6.24 1.22
N ALA A 66 -1.38 5.04 1.11
CA ALA A 66 -1.79 3.88 1.90
C ALA A 66 -1.55 4.09 3.41
N TYR A 67 -0.41 4.66 3.80
CA TYR A 67 -0.10 5.00 5.20
C TYR A 67 -1.06 6.06 5.75
N LEU A 68 -1.32 7.11 4.97
CA LEU A 68 -2.29 8.14 5.37
C LEU A 68 -3.71 7.59 5.48
N LEU A 69 -4.09 6.63 4.62
CA LEU A 69 -5.39 5.97 4.71
C LEU A 69 -5.49 5.08 5.95
N ALA A 70 -4.48 4.25 6.22
CA ALA A 70 -4.42 3.45 7.44
C ALA A 70 -4.53 4.34 8.68
N ASP A 71 -3.77 5.44 8.71
CA ASP A 71 -3.85 6.43 9.79
C ASP A 71 -5.26 7.02 9.95
N LYS A 72 -5.91 7.36 8.84
CA LYS A 72 -7.28 7.89 8.86
C LYS A 72 -8.30 6.88 9.37
N LEU A 73 -8.03 5.59 9.21
CA LEU A 73 -8.84 4.49 9.73
C LEU A 73 -8.48 4.13 11.18
N GLY A 74 -7.42 4.71 11.75
CA GLY A 74 -6.93 4.38 13.09
C GLY A 74 -6.14 3.08 13.15
N GLU A 75 -5.59 2.64 12.01
CA GLU A 75 -4.92 1.36 11.83
C GLU A 75 -3.42 1.54 11.52
N SER A 76 -2.63 0.51 11.80
CA SER A 76 -1.24 0.41 11.32
C SER A 76 -1.19 -0.39 10.02
N PRO A 77 -0.42 0.05 9.00
CA PRO A 77 -0.14 -0.74 7.81
C PRO A 77 0.40 -2.14 8.12
N ALA A 78 1.32 -2.28 9.09
CA ALA A 78 1.86 -3.57 9.49
C ALA A 78 0.79 -4.49 10.08
N SER A 79 -0.08 -3.96 10.94
CA SER A 79 -1.19 -4.74 11.51
C SER A 79 -2.16 -5.23 10.42
N LEU A 80 -2.53 -4.34 9.49
CA LEU A 80 -3.41 -4.70 8.36
C LEU A 80 -2.79 -5.79 7.48
N ILE A 81 -1.49 -5.70 7.20
CA ILE A 81 -0.77 -6.70 6.41
C ILE A 81 -0.68 -8.03 7.18
N ALA A 82 -0.36 -8.01 8.48
CA ALA A 82 -0.25 -9.21 9.30
C ALA A 82 -1.58 -9.97 9.36
N GLU A 83 -2.69 -9.29 9.65
CA GLU A 83 -4.03 -9.89 9.63
C GLU A 83 -4.36 -10.46 8.24
N LYS A 84 -4.04 -9.73 7.18
CA LYS A 84 -4.31 -10.18 5.81
C LYS A 84 -3.47 -11.39 5.42
N LEU A 85 -2.24 -11.51 5.92
CA LEU A 85 -1.37 -12.66 5.68
C LEU A 85 -1.93 -13.91 6.34
N GLU A 86 -2.35 -13.84 7.61
CA GLU A 86 -2.97 -14.97 8.31
C GLU A 86 -4.21 -15.49 7.55
N ILE A 87 -5.05 -14.58 7.06
CA ILE A 87 -6.21 -14.93 6.23
C ILE A 87 -5.78 -15.56 4.89
N SER A 88 -4.71 -15.05 4.28
CA SER A 88 -4.21 -15.54 3.00
C SER A 88 -3.58 -16.94 3.13
N GLU A 89 -2.84 -17.21 4.19
CA GLU A 89 -2.26 -18.53 4.49
C GLU A 89 -3.34 -19.60 4.63
N GLN A 90 -4.45 -19.27 5.31
CA GLN A 90 -5.59 -20.18 5.44
C GLN A 90 -6.29 -20.44 4.09
N LYS A 91 -6.31 -19.45 3.18
CA LYS A 91 -6.90 -19.57 1.85
C LYS A 91 -6.01 -20.32 0.86
N TYR A 92 -4.69 -20.19 0.98
CA TYR A 92 -3.72 -20.74 0.04
C TYR A 92 -2.68 -21.64 0.74
N PRO A 93 -3.06 -22.80 1.31
CA PRO A 93 -2.12 -23.72 1.95
C PRO A 93 -0.99 -24.13 1.01
N VAL A 94 0.24 -24.20 1.52
CA VAL A 94 1.46 -24.45 0.72
C VAL A 94 1.34 -25.74 -0.10
N GLU A 95 0.74 -26.79 0.47
CA GLU A 95 0.61 -28.09 -0.20
C GLU A 95 -0.28 -28.01 -1.46
N LYS A 96 -1.15 -27.00 -1.53
CA LYS A 96 -2.10 -26.80 -2.63
C LYS A 96 -1.70 -25.67 -3.58
N SER A 97 -0.98 -24.66 -3.09
CA SER A 97 -0.70 -23.41 -3.82
C SER A 97 0.74 -23.29 -4.34
N TYR A 98 1.67 -24.18 -3.95
CA TYR A 98 3.07 -24.08 -4.37
C TYR A 98 3.23 -24.09 -5.91
N GLY A 99 3.84 -23.04 -6.45
CA GLY A 99 4.11 -22.89 -7.89
C GLY A 99 2.86 -22.61 -8.75
N ARG A 100 1.70 -22.33 -8.13
CA ARG A 100 0.44 -22.07 -8.81
C ARG A 100 -0.08 -20.67 -8.46
N SER A 101 -0.56 -19.94 -9.45
CA SER A 101 -1.25 -18.65 -9.28
C SER A 101 -2.78 -18.77 -9.36
N ASP A 102 -3.29 -20.00 -9.32
CA ASP A 102 -4.72 -20.27 -9.37
C ASP A 102 -5.42 -19.69 -8.14
N LYS A 103 -6.66 -19.22 -8.30
CA LYS A 103 -7.45 -18.75 -7.16
C LYS A 103 -7.77 -19.91 -6.22
N TYR A 104 -7.94 -19.62 -4.93
CA TYR A 104 -8.14 -20.63 -3.88
C TYR A 104 -9.35 -21.56 -4.12
N ASP A 105 -10.36 -21.10 -4.87
CA ASP A 105 -11.54 -21.86 -5.29
C ASP A 105 -11.26 -22.87 -6.41
N GLN A 106 -10.04 -22.88 -6.95
CA GLN A 106 -9.60 -23.77 -8.04
C GLN A 106 -8.43 -24.70 -7.62
N LEU A 107 -8.06 -24.73 -6.34
CA LEU A 107 -7.01 -25.60 -5.83
C LEU A 107 -7.57 -27.02 -5.54
N HIS A 108 -7.30 -27.96 -6.45
CA HIS A 108 -7.66 -29.38 -6.33
C HIS A 108 -6.54 -30.20 -5.67
#